data_AF-A0A2K5YZB9-F1
#
_entry.id   AF-A0A2K5YZB9-F1
#
_cell.length_a   1.000
_cell.length_b   1.000
_cell.length_c   1.000
_cell.angle_alpha   90.00
_cell.angle_beta   90.00
_cell.angle_gamma   90.00
#
_symmetry.space_group_name_H-M   'P 1'
#
loop_
_entity.id
_entity.type
_entity.pdbx_description
1 polymer ?
#
loop_
_entity_poly.entity_id
_entity_poly.type
_entity_poly.pdbx_seq_one_letter_code
_entity_poly.pdbx_strand_id
1 'polypeptide(L)'
;MWAVRTAFGQAGALWRGRSNVGWERLARRAQSALAQLRGILEGELEGIRGAGTWKSERVITSRQGPHIRVDGHPQECRSKNNPLPPAGGCHPLFQLL
;
A
#
# COMPACT_ATOMS: atom_id res chain seq x y z
N MET A 1 5.54 3.09 8.20
CA MET A 1 4.24 2.60 8.72
C MET A 1 3.32 3.80 8.87
N TRP A 2 2.58 4.16 7.82
CA TRP A 2 1.55 5.21 7.93
C TRP A 2 0.22 4.52 8.24
N ALA A 3 -0.17 4.57 9.51
CA ALA A 3 -1.50 4.15 9.93
C ALA A 3 -2.47 5.29 9.62
N VAL A 4 -3.26 5.16 8.55
CA VAL A 4 -4.47 5.99 8.40
C VAL A 4 -5.52 5.39 9.32
N ARG A 5 -5.49 5.81 10.58
CA ARG A 5 -6.53 5.50 11.55
C ARG A 5 -7.61 6.56 11.41
N THR A 6 -8.64 6.27 10.65
CA THR A 6 -9.80 7.15 10.51
C THR A 6 -10.63 7.11 11.79
N ALA A 7 -10.38 8.04 12.70
CA ALA A 7 -11.24 8.32 13.84
C ALA A 7 -12.33 9.31 13.40
N PHE A 8 -13.41 8.83 12.79
CA PHE A 8 -14.65 9.62 12.68
C PHE A 8 -15.40 9.50 14.02
N GLY A 9 -14.99 10.36 14.95
CA GLY A 9 -15.64 10.56 16.24
C GLY A 9 -17.00 11.22 16.09
N GLN A 10 -17.93 10.79 16.93
CA GLN A 10 -19.35 11.12 16.97
C GLN A 10 -19.58 12.62 17.20
N ALA A 11 -20.36 13.27 16.32
CA ALA A 11 -20.93 14.60 16.58
C ALA A 11 -22.32 14.67 15.96
N GLY A 12 -23.32 14.07 16.61
CA GLY A 12 -24.69 14.02 16.08
C GLY A 12 -25.81 14.22 17.12
N ALA A 13 -25.49 14.62 18.35
CA ALA A 13 -26.45 14.61 19.46
C ALA A 13 -26.89 16.00 19.96
N LEU A 14 -26.86 17.05 19.13
CA LEU A 14 -27.24 18.40 19.58
C LEU A 14 -28.23 19.16 18.68
N TRP A 15 -29.11 18.52 17.90
CA TRP A 15 -30.18 19.30 17.23
C TRP A 15 -31.49 18.50 17.12
N ARG A 16 -32.13 18.22 18.26
CA ARG A 16 -33.51 17.72 18.31
C ARG A 16 -34.48 18.90 18.22
N GLY A 17 -34.81 19.37 17.01
CA GLY A 17 -35.85 20.38 16.85
C GLY A 17 -35.84 21.20 15.56
N ARG A 18 -35.90 20.57 14.38
CA ARG A 18 -36.36 21.21 13.13
C ARG A 18 -36.75 20.11 12.14
N SER A 19 -37.80 20.34 11.34
CA SER A 19 -38.44 19.39 10.42
C SER A 19 -37.50 18.44 9.65
N ASN A 20 -37.89 17.15 9.59
CA ASN A 20 -37.12 16.02 9.02
C ASN A 20 -36.71 16.19 7.54
N VAL A 21 -37.37 17.06 6.79
CA VAL A 21 -37.24 17.21 5.33
C VAL A 21 -35.88 17.78 4.91
N GLY A 22 -35.23 18.58 5.76
CA GLY A 22 -33.95 19.23 5.44
C GLY A 22 -32.77 18.24 5.42
N TRP A 23 -32.68 17.39 6.45
CA TRP A 23 -31.57 16.44 6.59
C TRP A 23 -31.69 15.28 5.58
N GLU A 24 -32.89 14.79 5.32
CA GLU A 24 -33.14 13.73 4.33
C GLU A 24 -32.73 14.17 2.93
N ARG A 25 -33.04 15.41 2.55
CA ARG A 25 -32.64 15.97 1.26
C ARG A 25 -31.13 16.14 1.16
N LEU A 26 -30.48 16.58 2.24
CA LEU A 26 -29.03 16.69 2.30
C LEU A 26 -28.36 15.31 2.21
N ALA A 27 -28.88 14.31 2.92
CA ALA A 27 -28.41 12.94 2.88
C ALA A 27 -28.55 12.36 1.47
N ARG A 28 -29.69 12.56 0.80
CA ARG A 28 -29.89 12.13 -0.59
C ARG A 28 -28.88 12.77 -1.54
N ARG A 29 -28.63 14.07 -1.41
CA ARG A 29 -27.60 14.77 -2.21
C ARG A 29 -26.21 14.22 -1.95
N ALA A 30 -25.86 13.95 -0.68
CA ALA A 30 -24.59 13.36 -0.32
C ALA A 30 -24.43 11.94 -0.91
N GLN A 31 -25.48 11.11 -0.86
CA GLN A 31 -25.47 9.78 -1.50
C GLN A 31 -25.28 9.88 -3.01
N SER A 32 -25.97 10.81 -3.69
CA SER A 32 -25.79 11.03 -5.12
C SER A 32 -24.38 11.53 -5.47
N ALA A 33 -23.82 12.45 -4.69
CA ALA A 33 -22.45 12.91 -4.86
C ALA A 33 -21.43 11.77 -4.64
N LEU A 34 -21.64 10.93 -3.63
CA LEU A 34 -20.79 9.75 -3.38
C LEU A 34 -20.86 8.73 -4.51
N ALA A 35 -22.05 8.49 -5.09
CA ALA A 35 -22.20 7.60 -6.24
C ALA A 35 -21.45 8.13 -7.47
N GLN A 36 -21.55 9.43 -7.75
CA GLN A 36 -20.80 10.07 -8.84
C GLN A 36 -19.28 9.97 -8.61
N LEU A 37 -18.81 10.24 -7.40
CA LEU A 37 -17.40 10.12 -7.03
C LEU A 37 -16.87 8.68 -7.24
N ARG A 38 -17.66 7.66 -6.86
CA ARG A 38 -17.30 6.26 -7.08
C ARG A 38 -17.13 5.94 -8.55
N GLY A 39 -18.06 6.38 -9.40
CA GLY A 39 -17.97 6.17 -10.84
C GLY A 39 -16.71 6.81 -11.46
N ILE A 40 -16.37 8.04 -11.03
CA ILE A 40 -15.12 8.70 -11.46
C ILE A 40 -13.91 7.88 -11.01
N LEU A 41 -13.84 7.53 -9.73
CA LEU A 41 -12.72 6.77 -9.17
C LEU A 41 -12.53 5.42 -9.86
N GLU A 42 -13.61 4.70 -10.13
CA GLU A 42 -13.57 3.42 -10.85
C GLU A 42 -13.01 3.58 -12.27
N GLY A 43 -13.42 4.63 -12.99
CA GLY A 43 -12.89 4.97 -14.31
C GLY A 43 -11.40 5.30 -14.29
N GLU A 44 -10.95 6.13 -13.34
CA GLU A 44 -9.53 6.47 -13.19
C GLU A 44 -8.68 5.23 -12.84
N LEU A 45 -9.17 4.38 -11.93
CA LEU A 45 -8.47 3.14 -11.57
C LEU A 45 -8.39 2.18 -12.76
N GLU A 46 -9.42 2.13 -13.60
CA GLU A 46 -9.39 1.35 -14.83
C GLU A 46 -8.41 1.93 -15.84
N GLY A 47 -8.33 3.26 -15.96
CA GLY A 47 -7.30 3.93 -16.76
C GLY A 47 -5.88 3.57 -16.33
N ILE A 48 -5.61 3.55 -15.01
CA ILE A 48 -4.31 3.14 -14.45
C ILE A 48 -4.01 1.67 -14.76
N ARG A 49 -5.01 0.78 -14.63
CA ARG A 49 -4.86 -0.65 -14.97
C ARG A 49 -4.60 -0.84 -16.46
N GLY A 50 -5.39 -0.23 -17.33
CA GLY A 50 -5.27 -0.32 -18.78
C GLY A 50 -3.96 0.28 -19.32
N ALA A 51 -3.44 1.32 -18.67
CA ALA A 51 -2.14 1.91 -19.00
C ALA A 51 -0.94 1.05 -18.53
N GLY A 52 -1.18 -0.02 -17.76
CA GLY A 52 -0.12 -0.86 -17.19
C GLY A 52 0.69 -0.17 -16.09
N THR A 53 0.20 0.96 -15.55
CA THR A 53 0.85 1.71 -14.47
C THR A 53 0.34 1.30 -13.09
N TRP A 54 -0.59 0.34 -13.03
CA TRP A 54 -1.07 -0.26 -11.80
C TRP A 54 0.06 -0.92 -11.00
N LYS A 55 0.18 -0.52 -9.73
CA LYS A 55 1.19 -1.06 -8.81
C LYS A 55 0.51 -1.83 -7.68
N SER A 56 0.66 -3.15 -7.70
CA SER A 56 0.29 -4.00 -6.56
C SER A 56 1.37 -3.92 -5.47
N GLU A 57 0.95 -3.91 -4.21
CA GLU A 57 1.85 -4.06 -3.07
C GLU A 57 2.53 -5.44 -3.10
N ARG A 58 3.81 -5.52 -2.73
CA ARG A 58 4.52 -6.79 -2.53
C ARG A 58 4.87 -6.92 -1.05
N VAL A 59 4.51 -8.04 -0.43
CA VAL A 59 4.74 -8.25 1.00
C VAL A 59 6.17 -8.75 1.23
N ILE A 60 6.99 -7.97 1.95
CA ILE A 60 8.34 -8.40 2.38
C ILE A 60 8.20 -9.12 3.72
N THR A 61 8.61 -10.39 3.77
CA THR A 61 8.45 -11.28 4.94
C THR A 61 9.71 -11.41 5.78
N SER A 62 10.82 -10.79 5.35
CA SER A 62 12.08 -10.72 6.09
C SER A 62 12.33 -9.33 6.69
N ARG A 63 13.36 -9.22 7.53
CA ARG A 63 13.94 -7.92 7.89
C ARG A 63 14.59 -7.26 6.68
N GLN A 64 14.77 -5.95 6.75
CA GLN A 64 15.51 -5.19 5.73
C GLN A 64 16.99 -5.55 5.77
N GLY A 65 17.59 -5.73 4.59
CA GLY A 65 19.00 -6.09 4.44
C GLY A 65 19.37 -6.34 2.97
N PRO A 66 20.60 -6.81 2.70
CA PRO A 66 21.05 -7.16 1.35
C PRO A 66 20.26 -8.32 0.72
N HIS A 67 19.54 -9.04 1.59
CA HIS A 67 18.88 -10.30 1.40
C HIS A 67 17.44 -10.14 1.91
N ILE A 68 16.48 -10.09 0.99
CA ILE A 68 15.06 -9.96 1.34
C ILE A 68 14.24 -11.11 0.77
N ARG A 69 13.25 -11.53 1.55
CA ARG A 69 12.24 -12.51 1.14
C ARG A 69 10.94 -11.78 0.85
N VAL A 70 10.36 -12.07 -0.29
CA VAL A 70 9.07 -11.53 -0.72
C VAL A 70 8.07 -12.68 -0.74
N ASP A 71 6.87 -12.43 -0.24
CA ASP A 71 5.81 -13.44 -0.23
C ASP A 71 5.51 -13.96 -1.65
N GLY A 72 5.27 -15.26 -1.76
CA GLY A 72 5.11 -15.96 -3.05
C GLY A 72 6.37 -16.08 -3.93
N HIS A 73 7.51 -15.53 -3.50
CA HIS A 73 8.80 -15.63 -4.20
C HIS A 73 9.88 -16.20 -3.27
N PRO A 74 10.13 -17.52 -3.29
CA PRO A 74 11.20 -18.12 -2.50
C PRO A 74 12.60 -17.68 -2.97
N GLN A 75 12.72 -17.09 -4.16
CA GLN A 75 13.98 -16.56 -4.65
C GLN A 75 14.33 -15.21 -4.01
N GLU A 76 15.51 -15.23 -3.38
CA GLU A 76 16.29 -14.11 -2.88
C GLU A 76 16.31 -12.93 -3.87
N CYS A 77 15.63 -11.82 -3.55
CA CYS A 77 15.79 -10.58 -4.30
C CYS A 77 17.13 -9.95 -3.91
N ARG A 78 18.20 -10.36 -4.60
CA ARG A 78 19.57 -9.93 -4.31
C ARG A 78 19.81 -8.49 -4.77
N SER A 79 20.40 -7.67 -3.90
CA SER A 79 20.96 -6.38 -4.33
C SER A 79 22.06 -6.61 -5.37
N LYS A 80 21.92 -6.01 -6.57
CA LYS A 80 22.91 -6.13 -7.67
C LYS A 80 24.30 -5.59 -7.30
N ASN A 81 24.42 -4.87 -6.19
CA ASN A 81 25.64 -4.18 -5.77
C ASN A 81 26.50 -4.98 -4.78
N ASN A 82 26.12 -6.23 -4.45
CA ASN A 82 26.90 -7.04 -3.52
C ASN A 82 27.05 -8.49 -4.04
N PRO A 83 27.98 -8.72 -4.98
CA PRO A 83 28.36 -10.08 -5.36
C PRO A 83 28.93 -10.82 -4.15
N LEU A 84 28.67 -12.12 -4.08
CA LEU A 84 29.34 -13.00 -3.11
C LEU A 84 30.82 -12.93 -3.51
N PRO A 85 31.76 -12.89 -2.56
CA PRO A 85 33.13 -13.18 -2.92
C PRO A 85 33.12 -14.53 -3.66
N PRO A 86 33.87 -14.68 -4.77
CA PRO A 86 34.01 -15.98 -5.40
C PRO A 86 34.40 -16.98 -4.31
N ALA A 87 33.86 -18.19 -4.36
CA ALA A 87 34.23 -19.27 -3.46
C ALA A 87 35.73 -19.57 -3.63
N GLY A 88 36.56 -18.77 -2.95
CA GLY A 88 37.99 -18.89 -2.91
C GLY A 88 38.29 -20.07 -2.02
N GLY A 89 38.93 -21.08 -2.61
CA GLY A 89 39.45 -22.22 -1.89
C GLY A 89 40.31 -21.78 -0.70
N CYS A 90 40.37 -22.63 0.31
CA CYS A 90 41.23 -22.47 1.46
C CYS A 90 42.70 -22.43 1.00
N HIS A 91 43.25 -21.23 0.80
CA HIS A 91 44.70 -21.06 0.68
C HIS A 91 45.27 -20.93 2.09
N PRO A 92 46.19 -21.83 2.50
CA PRO A 92 46.83 -21.72 3.80
C PRO A 92 47.70 -20.45 3.85
N LEU A 93 47.49 -19.64 4.89
CA LEU A 93 48.24 -18.41 5.19
C LEU A 93 49.69 -18.72 5.64
N PHE A 94 50.53 -19.25 4.75
CA PHE A 94 51.95 -19.47 5.03
C PHE A 94 52.90 -19.10 3.87
N GLN A 95 52.47 -18.29 2.89
CA GLN A 95 53.31 -17.94 1.74
C GLN A 95 53.59 -16.45 1.57
N LEU A 96 53.42 -15.66 2.63
CA LEU A 96 53.76 -14.23 2.62
C LEU A 96 54.60 -13.78 3.82
N LEU A 97 55.44 -14.66 4.36
CA LEU A 97 56.63 -14.27 5.13
C LEU A 97 57.72 -15.35 5.05
#